data_AF-A0A925N3G8-F1
#
_entry.id   AF-A0A925N3G8-F1
#
_cell.length_a   1.000
_cell.length_b   1.000
_cell.length_c   1.000
_cell.angle_alpha   90.00
_cell.angle_beta   90.00
_cell.angle_gamma   90.00
#
_symmetry.space_group_name_H-M   'P 1'
#
loop_
_entity.id
_entity.type
_entity.pdbx_description
1 polymer ?
#
loop_
_entity_poly.entity_id
_entity_poly.type
_entity_poly.pdbx_seq_one_letter_code
_entity_poly.pdbx_strand_id
1 'polypeptide(L)'
;GSAQSAGSTHRENGVTITDQPFFVSLRGQTLDEVQGYWDQLSSGSSIIEPLAASAWSPGFGMLTDSFGVTWILDVAAAYNAK
;
A
#
# COMPACT_ATOMS: atom_id res chain seq x y z
N GLY A 1 8.84 -23.88 17.98
CA GLY A 1 7.80 -23.71 16.94
C GLY A 1 8.45 -23.05 15.77
N SER A 2 8.34 -23.64 14.58
CA SER A 2 8.75 -22.97 13.34
C SER A 2 7.95 -21.67 13.24
N ALA A 3 8.63 -20.54 13.05
CA ALA A 3 7.98 -19.31 12.66
C ALA A 3 7.21 -19.63 11.39
N GLN A 4 5.88 -19.62 11.48
CA GLN A 4 5.02 -19.67 10.31
C GLN A 4 5.46 -18.49 9.45
N SER A 5 5.91 -18.73 8.21
CA SER A 5 6.27 -17.64 7.31
C SER A 5 5.11 -16.66 7.33
N ALA A 6 5.36 -15.44 7.81
CA ALA A 6 4.42 -14.35 7.59
C ALA A 6 4.22 -14.33 6.07
N GLY A 7 2.96 -14.43 5.62
CA GLY A 7 2.67 -14.46 4.19
C GLY A 7 3.36 -13.31 3.45
N SER A 8 3.62 -13.46 2.16
CA SER A 8 4.24 -12.46 1.31
C SER A 8 3.22 -11.84 0.36
N THR A 9 3.40 -10.55 0.06
CA THR A 9 2.70 -9.86 -1.02
C THR A 9 3.75 -9.28 -1.97
N HIS A 10 3.56 -9.44 -3.28
CA HIS A 10 4.44 -8.84 -4.29
C HIS A 10 3.68 -8.57 -5.60
N ARG A 11 4.31 -7.83 -6.52
CA ARG A 11 3.80 -7.57 -7.87
C ARG A 11 4.48 -8.49 -8.87
N GLU A 12 3.67 -9.14 -9.70
CA GLU A 12 4.14 -9.95 -10.82
C GLU A 12 3.27 -9.65 -12.05
N ASN A 13 3.88 -9.25 -13.16
CA ASN A 13 3.18 -8.94 -14.42
C ASN A 13 1.98 -7.98 -14.27
N GLY A 14 2.06 -7.01 -13.36
CA GLY A 14 0.99 -6.05 -13.09
C GLY A 14 -0.14 -6.56 -12.20
N VAL A 15 -0.01 -7.77 -11.65
CA VAL A 15 -0.95 -8.39 -10.73
C VAL A 15 -0.34 -8.44 -9.34
N THR A 16 -1.16 -8.28 -8.30
CA THR A 16 -0.73 -8.47 -6.91
C THR A 16 -0.92 -9.93 -6.54
N ILE A 17 0.16 -10.60 -6.18
CA ILE A 17 0.18 -11.98 -5.70
C ILE A 17 0.37 -11.96 -4.19
N THR A 18 -0.52 -12.59 -3.44
CA THR A 18 -0.46 -12.64 -1.98
C THR A 18 -1.00 -13.95 -1.42
N ASP A 19 -0.35 -14.47 -0.40
CA ASP A 19 -0.84 -15.55 0.49
C ASP A 19 -1.30 -14.99 1.85
N GLN A 20 -1.28 -13.66 2.04
CA GLN A 20 -1.80 -13.03 3.25
C GLN A 20 -3.33 -13.09 3.26
N PRO A 21 -3.94 -13.39 4.43
CA PRO A 21 -5.39 -13.52 4.54
C PRO A 21 -6.14 -12.20 4.38
N PHE A 22 -5.45 -11.07 4.60
CA PHE A 22 -6.00 -9.72 4.45
C PHE A 22 -4.88 -8.70 4.26
N PHE A 23 -5.25 -7.50 3.84
CA PHE A 23 -4.42 -6.30 3.82
C PHE A 23 -5.21 -5.13 4.39
N VAL A 24 -4.52 -4.08 4.81
CA VAL A 24 -5.12 -2.84 5.33
C VAL A 24 -5.12 -1.78 4.23
N SER A 25 -6.28 -1.18 3.95
CA SER A 25 -6.39 -0.05 3.02
C SER A 25 -6.59 1.24 3.80
N LEU A 26 -5.72 2.22 3.57
CA LEU A 26 -5.83 3.57 4.10
C LEU A 26 -6.06 4.52 2.92
N ARG A 27 -7.20 5.23 2.94
CA ARG A 27 -7.53 6.24 1.95
C ARG A 27 -7.51 7.63 2.57
N GLY A 28 -6.61 8.47 2.10
CA GLY A 28 -6.53 9.89 2.50
C GLY A 28 -7.30 10.81 1.55
N GLN A 29 -7.49 12.06 1.98
CA GLN A 29 -8.16 13.08 1.15
C GLN A 29 -7.19 13.91 0.31
N THR A 30 -5.93 14.01 0.73
CA THR A 30 -4.89 14.77 0.03
C THR A 30 -3.61 13.94 -0.12
N LEU A 31 -2.79 14.28 -1.10
CA LEU A 31 -1.49 13.64 -1.29
C LEU A 31 -0.56 13.90 -0.10
N ASP A 32 -0.54 15.13 0.44
CA ASP A 32 0.30 15.49 1.59
C ASP A 32 -0.01 14.65 2.84
N GLU A 33 -1.30 14.40 3.11
CA GLU A 33 -1.73 13.54 4.21
C GLU A 33 -1.21 12.11 4.03
N VAL A 34 -1.43 11.54 2.84
CA VAL A 34 -1.00 10.17 2.52
C VAL A 34 0.53 10.05 2.53
N GLN A 35 1.24 11.05 2.04
CA GLN A 35 2.70 11.10 2.06
C GLN A 35 3.23 11.07 3.50
N GLY A 36 2.59 11.79 4.44
CA GLY A 36 2.95 11.77 5.85
C GLY A 36 2.84 10.37 6.48
N TYR A 37 1.79 9.61 6.17
CA TYR A 37 1.68 8.22 6.61
C TYR A 37 2.68 7.30 5.92
N TRP A 38 2.89 7.48 4.62
CA TRP A 38 3.84 6.70 3.83
C TRP A 38 5.26 6.83 4.35
N ASP A 39 5.72 8.04 4.66
CA ASP A 39 7.08 8.28 5.15
C ASP A 39 7.35 7.52 6.46
N GLN A 40 6.34 7.44 7.34
CA GLN A 40 6.44 6.69 8.59
C GLN A 40 6.36 5.17 8.36
N LEU A 41 5.41 4.72 7.54
CA LEU A 41 5.19 3.30 7.27
C LEU A 41 6.24 2.68 6.36
N SER A 42 6.96 3.46 5.55
CA SER A 42 7.97 2.95 4.62
C SER A 42 9.31 2.65 5.29
N SER A 43 9.56 3.22 6.47
CA SER A 43 10.80 3.00 7.22
C SER A 43 10.91 1.53 7.68
N GLY A 44 11.88 0.80 7.12
CA GLY A 44 12.12 -0.62 7.46
C GLY A 44 11.15 -1.60 6.78
N SER A 45 10.38 -1.12 5.81
CA SER A 45 9.35 -1.87 5.12
C SER A 45 9.82 -2.40 3.78
N SER A 46 9.15 -3.45 3.30
CA SER A 46 9.32 -3.92 1.93
C SER A 46 8.37 -3.15 1.03
N ILE A 47 8.91 -2.30 0.15
CA ILE A 47 8.10 -1.56 -0.82
C ILE A 47 7.68 -2.51 -1.95
N ILE A 48 6.38 -2.68 -2.12
CA ILE A 48 5.79 -3.52 -3.17
C ILE A 48 5.49 -2.66 -4.41
N GLU A 49 4.93 -1.47 -4.20
CA GLU A 49 4.67 -0.46 -5.21
C GLU A 49 4.97 0.92 -4.58
N PRO A 50 5.93 1.71 -5.10
CA PRO A 50 6.22 3.03 -4.57
C PRO A 50 4.99 3.94 -4.63
N LEU A 51 4.82 4.82 -3.64
CA LEU A 51 3.77 5.84 -3.67
C LEU A 51 4.00 6.79 -4.86
N ALA A 52 3.13 6.72 -5.85
CA ALA A 52 3.18 7.55 -7.05
C ALA A 52 1.77 7.83 -7.59
N ALA A 53 1.62 8.86 -8.41
CA ALA A 53 0.38 9.13 -9.11
C ALA A 53 0.04 7.99 -10.10
N SER A 54 -1.25 7.64 -10.20
CA SER A 54 -1.74 6.60 -11.10
C SER A 54 -2.89 7.11 -11.97
N ALA A 55 -3.35 6.29 -12.92
CA ALA A 55 -4.45 6.67 -13.80
C ALA A 55 -5.79 6.87 -13.07
N TRP A 56 -5.93 6.37 -11.83
CA TRP A 56 -7.17 6.37 -11.05
C TRP A 56 -7.04 7.08 -9.69
N SER A 57 -5.85 7.52 -9.29
CA SER A 57 -5.64 8.21 -8.02
C SER A 57 -4.49 9.23 -8.10
N PRO A 58 -4.60 10.38 -7.42
CA PRO A 58 -3.48 11.31 -7.23
C PRO A 58 -2.25 10.67 -6.56
N GLY A 59 -2.42 9.59 -5.80
CA GLY A 59 -1.33 8.84 -5.19
C GLY A 59 -1.77 7.43 -4.81
N PHE A 60 -1.01 6.43 -5.21
CA PHE A 60 -1.22 5.02 -4.87
C PHE A 60 0.13 4.37 -4.51
N GLY A 61 0.16 3.59 -3.44
CA GLY A 61 1.33 2.83 -3.03
C GLY A 61 0.97 1.59 -2.24
N MET A 62 1.89 0.64 -2.18
CA MET A 62 1.75 -0.62 -1.47
C MET A 62 3.07 -1.03 -0.81
N LEU A 63 3.01 -1.47 0.44
CA LEU A 63 4.17 -1.97 1.19
C LEU A 63 3.78 -3.07 2.17
N THR A 64 4.75 -3.86 2.61
CA THR A 64 4.63 -4.69 3.81
C THR A 64 5.48 -4.05 4.91
N ASP A 65 4.88 -3.72 6.04
CA ASP A 65 5.59 -3.08 7.15
C ASP A 65 6.53 -4.04 7.89
N SER A 66 7.34 -3.51 8.81
CA SER A 66 8.28 -4.31 9.62
C SER A 66 7.61 -5.34 10.54
N PHE A 67 6.29 -5.25 10.74
CA PHE A 67 5.49 -6.19 11.52
C PHE A 67 4.86 -7.28 10.63
N GLY A 68 5.00 -7.18 9.32
CA GLY A 68 4.47 -8.12 8.34
C GLY A 68 3.08 -7.78 7.82
N VAL A 69 2.54 -6.60 8.10
CA VAL A 69 1.21 -6.19 7.61
C VAL A 69 1.34 -5.59 6.21
N THR A 70 0.55 -6.08 5.26
CA THR A 70 0.44 -5.46 3.93
C THR A 70 -0.50 -4.24 3.99
N TRP A 71 0.00 -3.09 3.55
CA TRP A 71 -0.72 -1.82 3.48
C TRP A 71 -0.92 -1.37 2.03
N ILE A 72 -2.10 -0.85 1.73
CA ILE A 72 -2.42 -0.10 0.52
C ILE A 72 -2.75 1.32 0.96
N LEU A 73 -2.03 2.30 0.42
CA LEU A 73 -2.27 3.71 0.66
C LEU A 73 -2.73 4.35 -0.64
N ASP A 74 -3.87 5.04 -0.62
CA ASP A 74 -4.35 5.78 -1.79
C ASP A 74 -4.99 7.12 -1.46
N VAL A 75 -4.94 8.05 -2.41
CA VAL A 75 -5.63 9.34 -2.31
C VAL A 75 -6.99 9.22 -3.00
N ALA A 76 -8.06 9.64 -2.33
CA ALA A 76 -9.38 9.70 -2.93
C ALA A 76 -9.35 10.56 -4.20
N ALA A 77 -9.74 9.99 -5.34
CA ALA A 77 -9.97 10.79 -6.54
C ALA A 77 -11.16 11.71 -6.30
N ALA A 78 -11.06 12.96 -6.75
CA ALA A 78 -12.19 13.88 -6.69
C ALA A 78 -13.36 13.28 -7.48
N TYR A 79 -14.47 13.02 -6.79
CA TYR A 79 -15.68 12.53 -7.44
C TYR A 79 -16.30 13.68 -8.24
N ASN A 80 -16.05 13.71 -9.54
CA ASN A 80 -16.78 14.58 -10.44
C ASN A 80 -18.10 13.90 -10.80
N ALA A 81 -19.15 14.18 -10.01
CA ALA A 81 -20.51 13.92 -10.45
C ALA A 81 -20.76 14.75 -11.72
N LYS A 82 -20.98 14.08 -12.85
CA LYS A 82 -21.57 14.72 -14.03
C LYS A 82 -23.07 14.89 -13.84
#